data_AF-A0AAD2C2L9-F1
#
_entry.id   AF-A0AAD2C2L9-F1
#
_cell.length_a   1.000
_cell.length_b   1.000
_cell.length_c   1.000
_cell.angle_alpha   90.00
_cell.angle_beta   90.00
_cell.angle_gamma   90.00
#
_symmetry.space_group_name_H-M   'P 1'
#
loop_
_entity.id
_entity.type
_entity.pdbx_description
1 polymer ?
#
loop_
_entity_poly.entity_id
_entity_poly.type
_entity_poly.pdbx_seq_one_letter_code
_entity_poly.pdbx_strand_id
1 'polypeptide(L)'
;MLELGHPGGIDCVVYDDDTVSESNVGRQGFYPADVGRHKAALLVNRLNVLMGTNWQAEVQRINANDRFCCDLVVGCVDTRAARKAILKAMQRGTGGYYLDCGNETDRGQVILGQVRGRAEHRLPHVGDLFPELIDPKRDAKDTAPSCSMEDALRKQSLVINQAIAVQAFNLLWTLFRTGTLQYSGVFVNLEAGRTSPLPVDPEAWARFGYVPSMRKAQKPPRIAA
;
A
#
# COMPACT_ATOMS: atom_id res chain seq x y z
N MET A 1 -15.43 14.53 1.01
CA MET A 1 -14.64 15.31 1.99
C MET A 1 -14.92 16.80 1.86
N LEU A 2 -14.82 17.40 0.66
CA LEU A 2 -15.19 18.80 0.44
C LEU A 2 -16.63 19.13 0.86
N GLU A 3 -17.59 18.31 0.43
CA GLU A 3 -19.00 18.41 0.86
C GLU A 3 -19.23 18.23 2.36
N LEU A 4 -18.21 17.74 3.09
CA LEU A 4 -18.23 17.57 4.54
C LEU A 4 -17.47 18.70 5.26
N GLY A 5 -17.14 19.79 4.55
CA GLY A 5 -16.46 20.97 5.10
C GLY A 5 -14.93 20.84 5.22
N HIS A 6 -14.31 19.84 4.60
CA HIS A 6 -12.86 19.71 4.61
C HIS A 6 -12.22 20.85 3.78
N PRO A 7 -11.12 21.48 4.25
CA PRO A 7 -10.56 22.68 3.63
C PRO A 7 -9.94 22.45 2.23
N GLY A 8 -9.73 21.20 1.82
CA GLY A 8 -9.10 20.84 0.56
C GLY A 8 -9.47 19.45 0.05
N GLY A 9 -9.13 19.19 -1.21
CA GLY A 9 -9.27 17.89 -1.87
C GLY A 9 -8.09 16.96 -1.60
N ILE A 10 -7.94 15.92 -2.44
CA ILE A 10 -6.79 15.02 -2.43
C ILE A 10 -5.93 15.37 -3.64
N ASP A 11 -4.72 15.87 -3.38
CA ASP A 11 -3.66 15.96 -4.37
C ASP A 11 -3.01 14.58 -4.52
N CYS A 12 -2.91 14.09 -5.75
CA CYS A 12 -2.43 12.73 -6.01
C CYS A 12 -1.50 12.72 -7.22
N VAL A 13 -0.39 11.99 -7.05
CA VAL A 13 0.54 11.65 -8.13
C VAL A 13 0.56 10.12 -8.24
N VAL A 14 0.29 9.61 -9.43
CA VAL A 14 0.28 8.16 -9.73
C VAL A 14 1.54 7.80 -10.48
N TYR A 15 2.30 6.82 -9.98
CA TYR A 15 3.52 6.32 -10.59
C TYR A 15 3.31 4.91 -11.16
N ASP A 16 3.56 4.73 -12.45
CA ASP A 16 3.57 3.41 -13.11
C ASP A 16 4.29 3.54 -14.48
N ASP A 17 5.31 2.72 -14.73
CA ASP A 17 6.04 2.67 -16.01
C ASP A 17 5.42 1.71 -17.03
N ASP A 18 4.49 0.85 -16.63
CA ASP A 18 3.89 -0.15 -17.50
C ASP A 18 2.95 0.45 -18.55
N THR A 19 2.87 -0.24 -19.67
CA THR A 19 1.79 -0.10 -20.65
C THR A 19 0.71 -1.15 -20.42
N VAL A 20 -0.53 -0.83 -20.80
CA VAL A 20 -1.64 -1.77 -20.82
C VAL A 20 -1.35 -2.90 -21.81
N SER A 21 -1.51 -4.14 -21.37
CA SER A 21 -1.49 -5.33 -22.22
C SER A 21 -2.89 -5.96 -22.30
N GLU A 22 -3.09 -6.87 -23.25
CA GLU A 22 -4.34 -7.63 -23.42
C GLU A 22 -4.79 -8.33 -22.13
N SER A 23 -3.83 -8.83 -21.32
CA SER A 23 -4.13 -9.51 -20.05
C SER A 23 -4.60 -8.58 -18.92
N ASN A 24 -4.62 -7.25 -19.15
CA ASN A 24 -5.14 -6.27 -18.21
C ASN A 24 -6.61 -5.91 -18.48
N VAL A 25 -7.09 -6.14 -19.71
CA VAL A 25 -8.44 -5.80 -20.14
C VAL A 25 -9.48 -6.59 -19.34
N GLY A 26 -10.49 -5.90 -18.79
CA GLY A 26 -11.53 -6.51 -17.95
C GLY A 26 -11.10 -6.94 -16.53
N ARG A 27 -9.79 -6.91 -16.22
CA ARG A 27 -9.25 -7.29 -14.90
C ARG A 27 -8.79 -6.09 -14.07
N GLN A 28 -8.24 -5.07 -14.73
CA GLN A 28 -7.63 -3.90 -14.07
C GLN A 28 -8.33 -2.57 -14.44
N GLY A 29 -9.53 -2.63 -15.02
CA GLY A 29 -10.26 -1.43 -15.46
C GLY A 29 -9.78 -0.82 -16.79
N PHE A 30 -9.06 -1.61 -17.59
CA PHE A 30 -8.69 -1.24 -18.96
C PHE A 30 -9.60 -1.90 -19.99
N TYR A 31 -9.67 -1.28 -21.17
CA TYR A 31 -10.48 -1.68 -22.31
C TYR A 31 -9.60 -2.02 -23.52
N PRO A 32 -10.10 -2.73 -24.55
CA PRO A 32 -9.29 -3.08 -25.72
C PRO A 32 -8.61 -1.88 -26.40
N ALA A 33 -9.27 -0.72 -26.42
CA ALA A 33 -8.70 0.50 -27.00
C ALA A 33 -7.53 1.10 -26.20
N ASP A 34 -7.29 0.62 -24.98
CA ASP A 34 -6.25 1.11 -24.09
C ASP A 34 -4.89 0.40 -24.30
N VAL A 35 -4.88 -0.74 -24.99
CA VAL A 35 -3.67 -1.57 -25.17
C VAL A 35 -2.53 -0.77 -25.80
N GLY A 36 -1.34 -0.88 -25.22
CA GLY A 36 -0.13 -0.15 -25.62
C GLY A 36 -0.02 1.28 -25.05
N ARG A 37 -1.03 1.77 -24.32
CA ARG A 37 -0.95 3.07 -23.61
C ARG A 37 -0.37 2.91 -22.22
N HIS A 38 0.30 3.93 -21.70
CA HIS A 38 0.80 3.92 -20.32
C HIS A 38 -0.35 3.93 -19.32
N LYS A 39 -0.28 3.01 -18.35
CA LYS A 39 -1.36 2.78 -17.36
C LYS A 39 -1.64 4.03 -16.52
N ALA A 40 -0.59 4.61 -15.91
CA ALA A 40 -0.73 5.79 -15.05
C ALA A 40 -1.36 6.97 -15.78
N ALA A 41 -0.81 7.35 -16.94
CA ALA A 41 -1.29 8.49 -17.72
C ALA A 41 -2.76 8.30 -18.15
N LEU A 42 -3.12 7.10 -18.58
CA LEU A 42 -4.47 6.77 -19.00
C LEU A 42 -5.49 6.85 -17.85
N LEU A 43 -5.18 6.22 -16.70
CA LEU A 43 -6.06 6.22 -15.53
C LEU A 43 -6.27 7.63 -14.98
N VAL A 44 -5.18 8.39 -14.83
CA VAL A 44 -5.24 9.77 -14.34
C VAL A 44 -6.04 10.67 -15.27
N ASN A 45 -5.81 10.58 -16.59
CA ASN A 45 -6.58 11.36 -17.55
C ASN A 45 -8.09 11.02 -17.47
N ARG A 46 -8.42 9.72 -17.40
CA ARG A 46 -9.82 9.28 -17.27
C ARG A 46 -10.46 9.80 -15.99
N LEU A 47 -9.77 9.73 -14.85
CA LEU A 47 -10.27 10.26 -13.58
C LEU A 47 -10.45 11.78 -13.62
N ASN A 48 -9.48 12.52 -14.16
CA ASN A 48 -9.56 13.97 -14.28
C ASN A 48 -10.75 14.39 -15.17
N VAL A 49 -10.96 13.73 -16.30
CA VAL A 49 -12.09 14.02 -17.20
C VAL A 49 -13.43 13.65 -16.58
N LEU A 50 -13.55 12.48 -15.94
CA LEU A 50 -14.83 11.99 -15.42
C LEU A 50 -15.24 12.63 -14.08
N MET A 51 -14.28 12.94 -13.23
CA MET A 51 -14.52 13.34 -11.83
C MET A 51 -14.09 14.78 -11.54
N GLY A 52 -13.52 15.50 -12.52
CA GLY A 52 -13.02 16.87 -12.34
C GLY A 52 -11.83 16.96 -11.39
N THR A 53 -11.04 15.89 -11.24
CA THR A 53 -9.82 15.88 -10.43
C THR A 53 -8.66 16.56 -11.17
N ASN A 54 -7.58 16.87 -10.44
CA ASN A 54 -6.33 17.41 -10.98
C ASN A 54 -5.14 16.53 -10.60
N TRP A 55 -5.29 15.21 -10.75
CA TRP A 55 -4.25 14.24 -10.42
C TRP A 55 -3.15 14.28 -11.49
N GLN A 56 -1.93 13.92 -11.08
CA GLN A 56 -0.76 13.88 -11.95
C GLN A 56 -0.33 12.44 -12.18
N ALA A 57 0.24 12.17 -13.35
CA ALA A 57 0.75 10.85 -13.72
C ALA A 57 2.24 10.93 -14.05
N GLU A 58 3.00 10.02 -13.49
CA GLU A 58 4.45 9.92 -13.66
C GLU A 58 4.76 8.54 -14.25
N VAL A 59 5.13 8.52 -15.53
CA VAL A 59 5.44 7.28 -16.27
C VAL A 59 6.88 6.88 -16.00
N GLN A 60 7.14 6.45 -14.77
CA GLN A 60 8.47 6.07 -14.32
C GLN A 60 8.40 5.09 -13.17
N ARG A 61 9.45 4.25 -13.07
CA ARG A 61 9.61 3.32 -11.97
C ARG A 61 10.20 4.02 -10.76
N ILE A 62 9.57 3.83 -9.60
CA ILE A 62 10.12 4.30 -8.33
C ILE A 62 11.42 3.56 -8.02
N ASN A 63 12.45 4.33 -7.72
CA ASN A 63 13.76 3.86 -7.34
C ASN A 63 14.06 4.21 -5.89
N ALA A 64 15.08 3.56 -5.34
CA ALA A 64 15.45 3.74 -3.95
C ALA A 64 15.98 5.14 -3.64
N ASN A 65 16.41 5.94 -4.61
CA ASN A 65 16.97 7.28 -4.41
C ASN A 65 15.92 8.40 -4.50
N ASP A 66 14.69 8.07 -4.91
CA ASP A 66 13.59 9.03 -4.93
C ASP A 66 13.29 9.57 -3.52
N ARG A 67 12.53 10.67 -3.50
CA ARG A 67 12.18 11.38 -2.28
C ARG A 67 10.70 11.73 -2.30
N PHE A 68 9.90 11.03 -1.50
CA PHE A 68 8.47 11.31 -1.39
C PHE A 68 8.17 12.37 -0.34
N CYS A 69 7.65 13.51 -0.78
CA CYS A 69 7.24 14.60 0.10
C CYS A 69 5.70 14.67 0.13
N CYS A 70 5.07 13.75 0.85
CA CYS A 70 3.60 13.59 0.87
C CYS A 70 3.14 12.98 2.20
N ASP A 71 1.86 13.13 2.54
CA ASP A 71 1.29 12.64 3.79
C ASP A 71 1.01 11.13 3.80
N LEU A 72 0.71 10.56 2.64
CA LEU A 72 0.30 9.16 2.46
C LEU A 72 0.84 8.62 1.13
N VAL A 73 1.38 7.40 1.16
CA VAL A 73 1.68 6.60 -0.03
C VAL A 73 0.82 5.36 -0.03
N VAL A 74 0.15 5.08 -1.13
CA VAL A 74 -0.61 3.84 -1.34
C VAL A 74 0.19 2.95 -2.28
N GLY A 75 0.76 1.87 -1.76
CA GLY A 75 1.59 0.94 -2.52
C GLY A 75 0.76 -0.22 -3.07
N CYS A 76 0.42 -0.17 -4.35
CA CYS A 76 -0.27 -1.25 -5.07
C CYS A 76 0.69 -2.05 -5.96
N VAL A 77 1.89 -2.35 -5.46
CA VAL A 77 2.97 -2.99 -6.22
C VAL A 77 3.03 -4.49 -5.95
N ASP A 78 3.45 -5.25 -6.95
CA ASP A 78 3.52 -6.72 -6.89
C ASP A 78 4.89 -7.24 -6.39
N THR A 79 5.98 -6.50 -6.62
CA THR A 79 7.33 -6.93 -6.22
C THR A 79 7.76 -6.46 -4.83
N ARG A 80 8.56 -7.28 -4.15
CA ARG A 80 9.22 -6.95 -2.88
C ARG A 80 10.27 -5.85 -3.08
N ALA A 81 10.96 -5.87 -4.23
CA ALA A 81 11.86 -4.80 -4.64
C ALA A 81 11.19 -3.43 -4.69
N ALA A 82 9.99 -3.33 -5.29
CA ALA A 82 9.24 -2.07 -5.35
C ALA A 82 8.78 -1.61 -3.95
N ARG A 83 8.26 -2.50 -3.11
CA ARG A 83 7.92 -2.16 -1.71
C ARG A 83 9.11 -1.58 -0.96
N LYS A 84 10.29 -2.19 -1.12
CA LYS A 84 11.54 -1.69 -0.52
C LYS A 84 11.96 -0.33 -1.07
N ALA A 85 11.79 -0.10 -2.38
CA ALA A 85 12.07 1.18 -3.00
C ALA A 85 11.16 2.28 -2.45
N ILE A 86 9.85 2.03 -2.34
CA ILE A 86 8.87 2.95 -1.74
C ILE A 86 9.26 3.31 -0.31
N LEU A 87 9.52 2.33 0.56
CA LEU A 87 9.92 2.60 1.94
C LEU A 87 11.20 3.45 2.01
N LYS A 88 12.18 3.18 1.15
CA LYS A 88 13.42 3.98 1.07
C LYS A 88 13.17 5.40 0.58
N ALA A 89 12.25 5.59 -0.38
CA ALA A 89 11.89 6.90 -0.89
C ALA A 89 11.15 7.74 0.16
N MET A 90 10.25 7.12 0.92
CA MET A 90 9.57 7.74 2.07
C MET A 90 10.55 8.06 3.21
N GLN A 91 11.53 7.19 3.48
CA GLN A 91 12.58 7.46 4.47
C GLN A 91 13.47 8.65 4.08
N ARG A 92 13.72 8.90 2.79
CA ARG A 92 14.44 10.11 2.32
C ARG A 92 13.55 11.36 2.30
N GLY A 93 12.25 11.13 2.18
CA GLY A 93 11.17 12.09 2.10
C GLY A 93 10.83 12.83 3.38
N THR A 94 9.62 13.37 3.40
CA THR A 94 8.98 13.88 4.62
C THR A 94 8.20 12.74 5.30
N GLY A 95 7.75 12.98 6.55
CA GLY A 95 6.90 12.01 7.27
C GLY A 95 5.69 11.56 6.44
N GLY A 96 5.12 10.41 6.75
CA GLY A 96 3.91 9.94 6.08
C GLY A 96 3.52 8.52 6.47
N TYR A 97 2.28 8.20 6.12
CA TYR A 97 1.72 6.86 6.22
C TYR A 97 2.00 6.07 4.95
N TYR A 98 2.29 4.78 5.09
CA TYR A 98 2.36 3.83 3.98
C TYR A 98 1.21 2.86 4.12
N LEU A 99 0.33 2.84 3.12
CA LEU A 99 -0.72 1.86 2.95
C LEU A 99 -0.26 0.82 1.91
N ASP A 100 0.27 -0.31 2.38
CA ASP A 100 0.64 -1.43 1.51
C ASP A 100 -0.62 -2.21 1.13
N CYS A 101 -0.85 -2.35 -0.17
CA CYS A 101 -1.92 -3.15 -0.76
C CYS A 101 -1.27 -4.31 -1.53
N GLY A 102 -1.13 -5.46 -0.87
CA GLY A 102 -0.55 -6.66 -1.46
C GLY A 102 -1.61 -7.73 -1.70
N ASN A 103 -1.40 -8.52 -2.75
CA ASN A 103 -2.16 -9.76 -2.95
C ASN A 103 -1.34 -10.84 -3.64
N GLU A 104 -1.83 -12.06 -3.43
CA GLU A 104 -1.48 -13.28 -4.14
C GLU A 104 -2.69 -13.66 -5.03
N THR A 105 -2.87 -14.95 -5.30
CA THR A 105 -3.97 -15.42 -6.17
C THR A 105 -5.35 -15.11 -5.58
N ASP A 106 -5.60 -15.49 -4.33
CA ASP A 106 -6.91 -15.39 -3.66
C ASP A 106 -6.82 -14.82 -2.23
N ARG A 107 -5.63 -14.41 -1.83
CA ARG A 107 -5.30 -13.86 -0.52
C ARG A 107 -4.61 -12.51 -0.69
N GLY A 108 -4.66 -11.69 0.34
CA GLY A 108 -3.90 -10.46 0.37
C GLY A 108 -4.07 -9.68 1.65
N GLN A 109 -3.49 -8.50 1.66
CA GLN A 109 -3.46 -7.64 2.82
C GLN A 109 -3.52 -6.17 2.43
N VAL A 110 -4.09 -5.40 3.34
CA VAL A 110 -4.01 -3.94 3.38
C VAL A 110 -3.39 -3.59 4.72
N ILE A 111 -2.25 -2.92 4.76
CA ILE A 111 -1.58 -2.53 6.01
C ILE A 111 -1.17 -1.07 5.94
N LEU A 112 -1.80 -0.25 6.77
CA LEU A 112 -1.41 1.12 7.06
C LEU A 112 -0.35 1.11 8.17
N GLY A 113 0.74 1.84 7.98
CA GLY A 113 1.73 2.11 9.01
C GLY A 113 2.48 3.41 8.77
N GLN A 114 3.33 3.80 9.71
CA GLN A 114 4.12 5.03 9.62
C GLN A 114 5.58 4.69 9.34
N VAL A 115 6.18 5.34 8.35
CA VAL A 115 7.56 5.05 7.94
C VAL A 115 8.60 5.78 8.78
N ARG A 116 8.29 7.01 9.20
CA ARG A 116 9.19 7.85 9.99
C ARG A 116 8.70 7.96 11.43
N GLY A 117 9.63 8.28 12.33
CA GLY A 117 9.37 8.38 13.77
C GLY A 117 10.04 7.25 14.55
N ARG A 118 9.97 7.33 15.87
CA ARG A 118 10.52 6.28 16.76
C ARG A 118 9.59 5.07 16.70
N ALA A 119 10.18 3.87 16.57
CA ALA A 119 9.43 2.61 16.49
C ALA A 119 8.44 2.41 17.66
N GLU A 120 8.78 2.93 18.84
CA GLU A 120 7.94 2.92 20.04
C GLU A 120 6.60 3.67 19.88
N HIS A 121 6.57 4.73 19.06
CA HIS A 121 5.45 5.66 18.98
C HIS A 121 4.76 5.66 17.62
N ARG A 122 5.25 4.84 16.68
CA ARG A 122 4.74 4.80 15.32
C ARG A 122 4.00 3.50 15.06
N LEU A 123 2.94 3.59 14.26
CA LEU A 123 2.23 2.42 13.77
C LEU A 123 3.18 1.57 12.90
N PRO A 124 3.36 0.26 13.16
CA PRO A 124 4.22 -0.57 12.34
C PRO A 124 3.68 -0.65 10.91
N HIS A 125 4.57 -0.52 9.93
CA HIS A 125 4.23 -0.71 8.52
C HIS A 125 4.46 -2.17 8.10
N VAL A 126 4.05 -2.53 6.88
CA VAL A 126 4.20 -3.91 6.36
C VAL A 126 5.61 -4.48 6.54
N GLY A 127 6.66 -3.70 6.28
CA GLY A 127 8.05 -4.16 6.43
C GLY A 127 8.52 -4.41 7.87
N ASP A 128 7.80 -3.90 8.88
CA ASP A 128 8.08 -4.20 10.29
C ASP A 128 7.43 -5.53 10.71
N LEU A 129 6.19 -5.75 10.24
CA LEU A 129 5.39 -6.93 10.58
C LEU A 129 5.76 -8.15 9.73
N PHE A 130 6.17 -7.91 8.48
CA PHE A 130 6.49 -8.92 7.48
C PHE A 130 7.77 -8.54 6.71
N PRO A 131 8.95 -8.64 7.34
CA PRO A 131 10.22 -8.23 6.72
C PRO A 131 10.51 -8.94 5.38
N GLU A 132 9.99 -10.15 5.19
CA GLU A 132 10.09 -10.92 3.95
C GLU A 132 9.36 -10.29 2.76
N LEU A 133 8.33 -9.45 2.99
CA LEU A 133 7.62 -8.74 1.92
C LEU A 133 8.44 -7.57 1.35
N ILE A 134 9.56 -7.21 1.99
CA ILE A 134 10.47 -6.17 1.53
C ILE A 134 11.88 -6.70 1.27
N ASP A 135 12.04 -8.02 1.19
CA ASP A 135 13.31 -8.68 0.84
C ASP A 135 13.36 -8.98 -0.68
N PRO A 136 14.10 -8.18 -1.48
CA PRO A 136 14.17 -8.38 -2.93
C PRO A 136 14.78 -9.72 -3.32
N LYS A 137 15.55 -10.36 -2.43
CA LYS A 137 16.14 -11.69 -2.69
C LYS A 137 15.09 -12.78 -2.81
N ARG A 138 13.88 -12.54 -2.28
CA ARG A 138 12.78 -13.48 -2.32
C ARG A 138 11.86 -13.25 -3.53
N ASP A 139 12.05 -12.19 -4.31
CA ASP A 139 11.23 -12.00 -5.52
C ASP A 139 11.36 -13.22 -6.43
N ALA A 140 10.23 -13.59 -7.07
CA ALA A 140 10.20 -14.71 -7.99
C ALA A 140 11.22 -14.45 -9.11
N LYS A 141 12.04 -15.45 -9.43
CA LYS A 141 13.00 -15.35 -10.53
C LYS A 141 12.33 -15.26 -11.89
N ASP A 142 11.08 -15.73 -11.98
CA ASP A 142 10.25 -15.61 -13.16
C ASP A 142 9.29 -14.42 -13.01
N THR A 143 9.75 -13.25 -13.44
CA THR A 143 8.93 -12.04 -13.57
C THR A 143 8.37 -11.89 -14.98
N ALA A 144 8.30 -12.98 -15.78
CA ALA A 144 7.75 -12.88 -17.12
C ALA A 144 6.30 -12.36 -17.04
N PRO A 145 5.93 -11.34 -17.85
CA PRO A 145 4.56 -10.88 -17.97
C PRO A 145 3.63 -12.05 -18.26
N SER A 146 2.37 -11.98 -17.83
CA SER A 146 1.39 -12.98 -18.22
C SER A 146 1.22 -12.98 -19.74
N CYS A 147 1.67 -14.06 -20.39
CA CYS A 147 1.62 -14.25 -21.84
C CYS A 147 0.18 -14.42 -22.36
N SER A 148 -0.76 -14.77 -21.48
CA SER A 148 -2.19 -14.91 -21.79
C SER A 148 -3.08 -14.38 -20.66
N MET A 149 -4.37 -14.20 -20.94
CA MET A 149 -5.39 -13.90 -19.93
C MET A 149 -5.53 -15.05 -18.93
N GLU A 150 -5.43 -16.30 -19.38
CA GLU A 150 -5.51 -17.47 -18.51
C GLU A 150 -4.35 -17.47 -17.50
N ASP A 151 -3.12 -17.21 -17.95
CA ASP A 151 -1.95 -17.11 -17.06
C ASP A 151 -2.10 -15.96 -16.06
N ALA A 152 -2.70 -14.84 -16.47
CA ALA A 152 -2.99 -13.72 -15.58
C ALA A 152 -4.00 -14.11 -14.49
N LEU A 153 -5.05 -14.86 -14.84
CA LEU A 153 -6.07 -15.35 -13.90
C LEU A 153 -5.52 -16.41 -12.93
N ARG A 154 -4.57 -17.23 -13.40
CA ARG A 154 -3.88 -18.20 -12.54
C ARG A 154 -2.96 -17.51 -11.52
N LYS A 155 -2.26 -16.44 -11.93
CA LYS A 155 -1.39 -15.66 -11.04
C LYS A 155 -2.20 -14.84 -10.03
N GLN A 156 -3.33 -14.25 -10.44
CA GLN A 156 -4.19 -13.42 -9.61
C GLN A 156 -5.65 -13.65 -10.00
N SER A 157 -6.49 -14.04 -9.04
CA SER A 157 -7.93 -14.18 -9.27
C SER A 157 -8.52 -12.88 -9.80
N LEU A 158 -9.57 -13.00 -10.62
CA LEU A 158 -10.23 -11.86 -11.26
C LEU A 158 -10.64 -10.77 -10.25
N VAL A 159 -11.06 -11.17 -9.04
CA VAL A 159 -11.68 -10.28 -8.06
C VAL A 159 -10.78 -9.88 -6.89
N ILE A 160 -9.58 -10.47 -6.74
CA ILE A 160 -8.74 -10.19 -5.55
C ILE A 160 -8.29 -8.72 -5.51
N ASN A 161 -7.93 -8.14 -6.65
CA ASN A 161 -7.56 -6.73 -6.74
C ASN A 161 -8.71 -5.81 -6.27
N GLN A 162 -9.94 -6.12 -6.66
CA GLN A 162 -11.12 -5.37 -6.22
C GLN A 162 -11.38 -5.54 -4.73
N ALA A 163 -11.26 -6.76 -4.20
CA ALA A 163 -11.43 -7.02 -2.78
C ALA A 163 -10.42 -6.22 -1.93
N ILE A 164 -9.15 -6.20 -2.33
CA ILE A 164 -8.11 -5.42 -1.66
C ILE A 164 -8.35 -3.91 -1.80
N ALA A 165 -8.73 -3.44 -3.00
CA ALA A 165 -9.05 -2.03 -3.23
C ALA A 165 -10.22 -1.57 -2.35
N VAL A 166 -11.25 -2.40 -2.16
CA VAL A 166 -12.38 -2.11 -1.26
C VAL A 166 -11.93 -1.99 0.19
N GLN A 167 -11.07 -2.91 0.67
CA GLN A 167 -10.55 -2.83 2.04
C GLN A 167 -9.68 -1.58 2.25
N ALA A 168 -8.81 -1.26 1.28
CA ALA A 168 -8.00 -0.05 1.29
C ALA A 168 -8.86 1.22 1.31
N PHE A 169 -9.87 1.28 0.42
CA PHE A 169 -10.81 2.39 0.36
C PHE A 169 -11.58 2.56 1.67
N ASN A 170 -12.09 1.47 2.26
CA ASN A 170 -12.83 1.52 3.53
C ASN A 170 -11.95 2.03 4.68
N LEU A 171 -10.69 1.58 4.75
CA LEU A 171 -9.74 2.04 5.76
C LEU A 171 -9.45 3.54 5.61
N LEU A 172 -9.15 4.00 4.39
CA LEU A 172 -8.89 5.42 4.10
C LEU A 172 -10.13 6.28 4.34
N TRP A 173 -11.31 5.82 3.92
CA TRP A 173 -12.57 6.51 4.17
C TRP A 173 -12.80 6.70 5.66
N THR A 174 -12.64 5.64 6.47
CA THR A 174 -12.80 5.71 7.92
C THR A 174 -11.81 6.68 8.55
N LEU A 175 -10.53 6.59 8.14
CA LEU A 175 -9.48 7.49 8.61
C LEU A 175 -9.82 8.96 8.30
N PHE A 176 -10.15 9.28 7.05
CA PHE A 176 -10.45 10.65 6.64
C PHE A 176 -11.75 11.17 7.25
N ARG A 177 -12.76 10.32 7.42
CA ARG A 177 -14.06 10.72 7.94
C ARG A 177 -14.04 10.97 9.44
N THR A 178 -13.30 10.16 10.19
CA THR A 178 -13.36 10.11 11.66
C THR A 178 -12.08 10.55 12.36
N GLY A 179 -10.96 10.64 11.64
CA GLY A 179 -9.64 10.97 12.19
C GLY A 179 -9.01 9.84 13.03
N THR A 180 -9.67 8.69 13.18
CA THR A 180 -9.20 7.59 14.03
C THR A 180 -9.45 6.23 13.37
N LEU A 181 -8.71 5.21 13.81
CA LEU A 181 -8.83 3.84 13.31
C LEU A 181 -8.76 2.85 14.49
N GLN A 182 -9.63 1.85 14.47
CA GLN A 182 -9.61 0.74 15.44
C GLN A 182 -8.65 -0.38 15.02
N TYR A 183 -8.38 -0.48 13.72
CA TYR A 183 -7.46 -1.43 13.11
C TYR A 183 -6.62 -0.71 12.05
N SER A 184 -5.36 -1.12 11.90
CA SER A 184 -4.45 -0.53 10.92
C SER A 184 -4.26 -1.39 9.68
N GLY A 185 -4.81 -2.60 9.68
CA GLY A 185 -4.75 -3.45 8.51
C GLY A 185 -5.86 -4.48 8.45
N VAL A 186 -5.94 -5.16 7.32
CA VAL A 186 -6.92 -6.20 7.04
C VAL A 186 -6.25 -7.29 6.22
N PHE A 187 -6.43 -8.54 6.60
CA PHE A 187 -6.09 -9.71 5.81
C PHE A 187 -7.35 -10.24 5.13
N VAL A 188 -7.26 -10.49 3.83
CA VAL A 188 -8.35 -11.02 3.01
C VAL A 188 -7.95 -12.42 2.55
N ASN A 189 -8.86 -13.37 2.68
CA ASN A 189 -8.74 -14.72 2.12
C ASN A 189 -10.08 -15.07 1.46
N LEU A 190 -10.12 -14.96 0.13
CA LEU A 190 -11.32 -15.21 -0.66
C LEU A 190 -11.63 -16.71 -0.76
N GLU A 191 -10.63 -17.57 -0.77
CA GLU A 191 -10.79 -19.03 -0.75
C GLU A 191 -11.55 -19.49 0.50
N ALA A 192 -11.18 -18.97 1.67
CA ALA A 192 -11.83 -19.26 2.94
C ALA A 192 -13.05 -18.37 3.24
N GLY A 193 -13.32 -17.36 2.40
CA GLY A 193 -14.36 -16.35 2.65
C GLY A 193 -14.14 -15.52 3.92
N ARG A 194 -12.88 -15.26 4.30
CA ARG A 194 -12.53 -14.57 5.57
C ARG A 194 -11.89 -13.22 5.33
N THR A 195 -12.27 -12.27 6.18
CA THR A 195 -11.64 -10.96 6.31
C THR A 195 -11.32 -10.74 7.79
N SER A 196 -10.03 -10.55 8.11
CA SER A 196 -9.56 -10.47 9.50
C SER A 196 -8.83 -9.15 9.74
N PRO A 197 -9.24 -8.33 10.71
CA PRO A 197 -8.56 -7.07 11.00
C PRO A 197 -7.23 -7.30 11.73
N LEU A 198 -6.27 -6.41 11.49
CA LEU A 198 -5.08 -6.21 12.30
C LEU A 198 -5.35 -5.03 13.25
N PRO A 199 -5.68 -5.28 14.53
CA PRO A 199 -6.00 -4.21 15.47
C PRO A 199 -4.78 -3.32 15.74
N VAL A 200 -5.06 -2.08 16.15
CA VAL A 200 -4.02 -1.16 16.65
C VAL A 200 -3.67 -1.54 18.08
N ASP A 201 -2.95 -2.66 18.23
CA ASP A 201 -2.66 -3.27 19.52
C ASP A 201 -1.26 -3.92 19.49
N PRO A 202 -0.33 -3.49 20.38
CA PRO A 202 0.99 -4.10 20.52
C PRO A 202 0.99 -5.61 20.76
N GLU A 203 0.00 -6.16 21.47
CA GLU A 203 -0.10 -7.61 21.68
C GLU A 203 -0.42 -8.35 20.39
N ALA A 204 -1.26 -7.76 19.54
CA ALA A 204 -1.53 -8.30 18.22
C ALA A 204 -0.28 -8.24 17.33
N TRP A 205 0.48 -7.15 17.38
CA TRP A 205 1.71 -7.01 16.59
C TRP A 205 2.81 -7.98 17.03
N ALA A 206 2.88 -8.31 18.33
CA ALA A 206 3.84 -9.28 18.86
C ALA A 206 3.66 -10.68 18.26
N ARG A 207 2.45 -11.03 17.81
CA ARG A 207 2.16 -12.30 17.10
C ARG A 207 2.87 -12.39 15.75
N PHE A 208 3.25 -11.24 15.18
CA PHE A 208 4.05 -11.13 13.96
C PHE A 208 5.54 -10.95 14.27
N GLY A 209 5.96 -11.12 15.53
CA GLY A 209 7.34 -10.92 15.96
C GLY A 209 7.75 -9.45 16.09
N TYR A 210 6.81 -8.51 15.98
CA TYR A 210 7.08 -7.09 16.17
C TYR A 210 6.75 -6.66 17.60
N VAL A 211 7.79 -6.36 18.39
CA VAL A 211 7.64 -5.78 19.72
C VAL A 211 8.22 -4.37 19.69
N PRO A 212 7.38 -3.31 19.80
CA PRO A 212 7.90 -1.96 19.98
C PRO A 212 8.79 -1.95 21.22
N SER A 213 10.04 -1.53 21.07
CA SER A 213 10.98 -1.39 22.19
C SER A 213 10.40 -0.37 23.19
N MET A 214 9.67 -0.83 24.21
CA MET A 214 9.38 0.00 25.38
C MET A 214 10.66 0.08 26.21
N ARG A 215 11.12 1.30 26.49
CA ARG A 215 12.28 1.54 27.33
C ARG A 215 12.10 0.78 28.66
N LYS A 216 13.10 -0.04 29.05
CA LYS A 216 13.20 -0.50 30.45
C LYS A 216 13.11 0.74 31.35
N ALA A 217 12.19 0.73 32.31
CA ALA A 217 12.02 1.80 33.28
C ALA A 217 13.39 2.25 33.81
N GLN A 218 13.67 3.56 33.74
CA GLN A 218 14.90 4.11 34.32
C GLN A 218 14.91 3.75 35.81
N LYS A 219 15.97 3.05 36.25
CA LYS A 219 16.18 2.81 37.68
C LYS A 219 16.15 4.17 38.39
N PRO A 220 15.47 4.29 39.55
CA PRO A 220 15.44 5.54 40.29
C PRO A 220 16.88 5.96 40.63
N PRO A 221 17.16 7.27 40.67
CA PRO A 221 18.49 7.76 40.99
C PRO A 221 18.91 7.19 42.34
N ARG A 222 20.14 6.66 42.40
CA ARG A 222 20.76 6.29 43.67
C ARG A 222 20.84 7.56 44.51
N ILE A 223 20.08 7.60 45.59
CA ILE A 223 20.25 8.60 46.64
C ILE A 223 21.68 8.39 47.17
N ALA A 224 22.55 9.37 46.95
CA ALA A 224 23.86 9.41 47.57
C ALA A 224 23.64 9.68 49.08
N ALA A 225 24.14 8.77 49.91
CA ALA A 225 24.29 8.96 51.35
C ALA A 225 25.64 9.61 51.64
#